data_AF-A0A8H7EVC1-F1
#
_entry.id   AF-A0A8H7EVC1-F1
#
_cell.length_a   1.000
_cell.length_b   1.000
_cell.length_c   1.000
_cell.angle_alpha   90.00
_cell.angle_beta   90.00
_cell.angle_gamma   90.00
#
_symmetry.space_group_name_H-M   'P 1'
#
loop_
_entity.id
_entity.type
_entity.pdbx_description
1 polymer ?
#
loop_
_entity_poly.entity_id
_entity_poly.type
_entity_poly.pdbx_seq_one_letter_code
_entity_poly.pdbx_strand_id
1 'polypeptide(L)'
;MTHIFEDIRSDAIKLADLWVEIAPEFIVSRFWDRFTGNYISLLAVDSASVNASGAPTMPKSGPTTTSSVKAAVVKSHLHLHKTKLELLSGLAVFLEAGLSEEKQDRFWFLLNFLEGRHARDTFKRHVDEALSDKDAKTKRWEPKPRGIYAPNHSMLTATVPYLSAISEASSWSSLSLFDSTAPKSQAPATTDPGKGADHSSYRNECSLDDRIKDVKMLIETFQPVLLSTWLETAPSVFSSSNTISLTPALQLLTVVMRLALVLWRAMVSGGSISFMERSWLDGHLQQLLKHFAAYFPYGADSFGNRAAKVDSMLQEMNIMLCELTSLYLLARALQRNVVSKDAVMNGNGKRQREQSSDAGENDRRVPSWAERIVDHVLGILGYQEQDIQHINKKQRSEEAMTSMSSDFKSENLVSLLPAIWGFLNCLEGDRQISMFKAFIGYYHHCHAHSASKRISLDFLIRLYLIQSSPSFNGQFHLKSQLEYVDLMQAWLLSLPKTLWQLKASHIDTSRSILNVMCDIAKRDEKDIFDIKTLKTAELSMVPFFYVNLANKGPLYGPFLQLPSDVQKRALEFIFYVNSGSVKVQDAVAKCKEVELMEFIFKTDESLDPEVKSWIS
;
A
#
# COMPACT_ATOMS: atom_id res chain seq x y z
N MET A 1 -20.32 25.09 -4.10
CA MET A 1 -20.95 23.76 -4.17
C MET A 1 -22.46 23.78 -3.93
N THR A 2 -23.01 24.65 -3.09
CA THR A 2 -24.46 24.70 -2.76
C THR A 2 -25.29 25.67 -3.63
N HIS A 3 -24.73 26.20 -4.72
CA HIS A 3 -25.41 27.18 -5.57
C HIS A 3 -26.62 26.54 -6.28
N ILE A 4 -27.66 27.34 -6.57
CA ILE A 4 -28.86 26.88 -7.30
C ILE A 4 -28.62 26.55 -8.78
N PHE A 5 -27.50 27.00 -9.36
CA PHE A 5 -27.17 26.81 -10.77
C PHE A 5 -26.19 25.66 -10.89
N GLU A 6 -26.48 24.71 -11.77
CA GLU A 6 -25.70 23.49 -11.93
C GLU A 6 -24.27 23.75 -12.44
N ASP A 7 -24.10 24.63 -13.41
CA ASP A 7 -22.78 24.99 -13.95
C ASP A 7 -21.86 25.55 -12.86
N ILE A 8 -22.38 26.42 -12.00
CA ILE A 8 -21.65 26.98 -10.87
C ILE A 8 -21.29 25.88 -9.85
N ARG A 9 -22.14 24.86 -9.69
CA ARG A 9 -21.82 23.72 -8.82
C ARG A 9 -20.72 22.85 -9.42
N SER A 10 -20.76 22.54 -10.71
CA SER A 10 -19.73 21.77 -11.42
C SER A 10 -18.38 22.50 -11.38
N ASP A 11 -18.35 23.80 -11.66
CA ASP A 11 -17.11 24.58 -11.61
C ASP A 11 -16.58 24.74 -10.18
N ALA A 12 -17.44 24.77 -9.17
CA ALA A 12 -17.01 24.75 -7.78
C ALA A 12 -16.33 23.42 -7.40
N ILE A 13 -16.70 22.28 -8.00
CA ILE A 13 -16.01 21.00 -7.79
C ILE A 13 -14.61 21.06 -8.40
N LYS A 14 -14.47 21.60 -9.62
CA LYS A 14 -13.15 21.76 -10.25
C LYS A 14 -12.21 22.66 -9.44
N LEU A 15 -12.74 23.73 -8.85
CA LEU A 15 -11.98 24.60 -7.94
C LEU A 15 -11.61 23.89 -6.63
N ALA A 16 -12.52 23.07 -6.09
CA ALA A 16 -12.24 22.25 -4.93
C ALA A 16 -11.11 21.23 -5.20
N ASP A 17 -11.15 20.56 -6.36
CA ASP A 17 -10.12 19.60 -6.76
C ASP A 17 -8.75 20.27 -6.88
N LEU A 18 -8.69 21.45 -7.50
CA LEU A 18 -7.46 22.24 -7.61
C LEU A 18 -6.89 22.60 -6.22
N TRP A 19 -7.74 22.95 -5.26
CA TRP A 19 -7.30 23.25 -3.90
C TRP A 19 -6.80 22.02 -3.14
N VAL A 20 -7.43 20.86 -3.35
CA VAL A 20 -6.96 19.59 -2.79
C VAL A 20 -5.61 19.20 -3.42
N GLU A 21 -5.38 19.52 -4.69
CA GLU A 21 -4.09 19.29 -5.35
C GLU A 21 -2.99 20.21 -4.79
N ILE A 22 -3.28 21.50 -4.62
CA ILE A 22 -2.30 22.51 -4.18
C ILE A 22 -1.99 22.40 -2.67
N ALA A 23 -3.01 22.23 -1.82
CA ALA A 23 -2.87 22.29 -0.37
C ALA A 23 -3.75 21.25 0.34
N PRO A 24 -3.53 19.93 0.10
CA PRO A 24 -4.38 18.86 0.62
C PRO A 24 -4.47 18.87 2.15
N GLU A 25 -3.33 19.03 2.83
CA GLU A 25 -3.26 19.00 4.29
C GLU A 25 -4.09 20.11 4.94
N PHE A 26 -4.10 21.30 4.35
CA PHE A 26 -4.87 22.44 4.86
C PHE A 26 -6.38 22.24 4.67
N ILE A 27 -6.79 21.81 3.47
CA ILE A 27 -8.20 21.60 3.15
C ILE A 27 -8.80 20.48 4.02
N VAL A 28 -8.09 19.36 4.14
CA VAL A 28 -8.54 18.22 4.93
C VAL A 28 -8.54 18.55 6.43
N SER A 29 -7.47 19.15 6.97
CA SER A 29 -7.39 19.37 8.42
C SER A 29 -8.44 20.36 8.93
N ARG A 30 -8.79 21.39 8.15
CA ARG A 30 -9.66 22.49 8.62
C ARG A 30 -11.09 22.46 8.09
N PHE A 31 -11.30 21.87 6.92
CA PHE A 31 -12.57 21.94 6.21
C PHE A 31 -13.19 20.57 5.91
N TRP A 32 -12.72 19.50 6.58
CA TRP A 32 -13.23 18.14 6.43
C TRP A 32 -14.76 18.08 6.43
N ASP A 33 -15.39 18.46 7.55
CA ASP A 33 -16.85 18.36 7.75
C ASP A 33 -17.66 19.16 6.72
N ARG A 34 -17.12 20.31 6.29
CA ARG A 34 -17.77 21.16 5.30
C ARG A 34 -17.72 20.54 3.91
N PHE A 35 -16.56 20.05 3.51
CA PHE A 35 -16.39 19.42 2.20
C PHE A 35 -17.15 18.10 2.13
N THR A 36 -17.00 17.21 3.12
CA THR A 36 -17.76 15.95 3.18
C THR A 36 -19.27 16.22 3.19
N GLY A 37 -19.75 17.14 4.02
CA GLY A 37 -21.16 17.53 4.07
C GLY A 37 -21.70 18.07 2.74
N ASN A 38 -20.90 18.89 2.03
CA ASN A 38 -21.27 19.40 0.72
C ASN A 38 -21.34 18.30 -0.35
N TYR A 39 -20.36 17.38 -0.37
CA TYR A 39 -20.39 16.23 -1.28
C TYR A 39 -21.58 15.31 -1.00
N ILE A 40 -21.86 15.02 0.27
CA ILE A 40 -23.04 14.23 0.69
C ILE A 40 -24.32 14.94 0.25
N SER A 41 -24.44 16.25 0.45
CA SER A 41 -25.63 17.01 0.03
C SER A 41 -25.84 16.97 -1.48
N LEU A 42 -24.78 16.97 -2.29
CA LEU A 42 -24.89 16.88 -3.74
C LEU A 42 -25.33 15.48 -4.19
N LEU A 43 -24.87 14.43 -3.51
CA LEU A 43 -25.22 13.04 -3.81
C LEU A 43 -26.62 12.65 -3.28
N ALA A 44 -27.07 13.25 -2.18
CA ALA A 44 -28.38 13.02 -1.59
C ALA A 44 -29.54 13.56 -2.46
N VAL A 45 -29.30 14.67 -3.18
CA VAL A 45 -30.28 15.24 -4.12
C VAL A 45 -30.59 14.28 -5.27
N ASP A 46 -29.66 13.39 -5.64
CA ASP A 46 -29.81 12.38 -6.70
C ASP A 46 -30.55 11.10 -6.21
N SER A 47 -30.40 10.75 -4.92
CA SER A 47 -31.01 9.53 -4.35
C SER A 47 -32.47 9.73 -3.93
N ALA A 48 -32.87 10.95 -3.58
CA ALA A 48 -34.28 11.27 -3.29
C ALA A 48 -35.20 11.21 -4.52
N SER A 49 -34.66 11.28 -5.74
CA SER A 49 -35.43 11.00 -6.97
C SER A 49 -35.73 9.52 -7.19
N VAL A 50 -35.01 8.61 -6.53
CA VAL A 50 -35.15 7.16 -6.74
C VAL A 50 -36.02 6.49 -5.67
N ASN A 51 -36.04 7.00 -4.44
CA ASN A 51 -36.78 6.39 -3.32
C ASN A 51 -37.84 7.32 -2.72
N ALA A 52 -38.92 7.55 -3.47
CA ALA A 52 -40.16 8.09 -2.93
C ALA A 52 -41.04 6.98 -2.30
N SER A 53 -40.49 6.18 -1.38
CA SER A 53 -41.27 5.30 -0.50
C SER A 53 -40.41 4.74 0.65
N GLY A 54 -40.53 5.33 1.84
CA GLY A 54 -40.04 4.75 3.11
C GLY A 54 -38.79 5.44 3.68
N ALA A 55 -39.00 6.39 4.60
CA ALA A 55 -37.93 7.08 5.32
C ALA A 55 -37.56 6.36 6.63
N PRO A 56 -36.27 6.24 6.97
CA PRO A 56 -35.82 6.12 8.35
C PRO A 56 -35.27 7.47 8.85
N THR A 57 -35.67 7.82 10.07
CA THR A 57 -35.28 9.01 10.84
C THR A 57 -33.80 8.97 11.27
N MET A 58 -33.02 9.98 10.86
CA MET A 58 -31.68 10.29 11.39
C MET A 58 -31.76 11.15 12.67
N PRO A 59 -30.80 11.03 13.60
CA PRO A 59 -30.74 11.86 14.80
C PRO A 59 -30.14 13.25 14.51
N LYS A 60 -30.62 14.26 15.23
CA LYS A 60 -30.30 15.68 15.08
C LYS A 60 -28.87 16.02 15.52
N SER A 61 -28.08 16.60 14.61
CA SER A 61 -27.01 17.53 14.95
C SER A 61 -26.90 18.65 13.88
N GLY A 62 -27.04 19.90 14.32
CA GLY A 62 -26.78 21.12 13.53
C GLY A 62 -27.93 21.63 12.62
N PRO A 63 -28.22 22.95 12.57
CA PRO A 63 -29.29 23.50 11.76
C PRO A 63 -28.80 23.69 10.31
N THR A 64 -28.86 22.64 9.49
CA THR A 64 -28.84 22.83 8.04
C THR A 64 -30.23 23.23 7.57
N THR A 65 -30.34 24.41 6.98
CA THR A 65 -31.62 24.99 6.54
C THR A 65 -32.23 24.15 5.41
N THR A 66 -33.33 23.49 5.75
CA THR A 66 -34.15 22.61 4.88
C THR A 66 -34.83 23.32 3.70
N SER A 67 -34.63 24.64 3.54
CA SER A 67 -35.23 25.45 2.47
C SER A 67 -34.41 25.50 1.18
N SER A 68 -33.07 25.35 1.24
CA SER A 68 -32.22 25.36 0.03
C SER A 68 -32.23 24.01 -0.70
N VAL A 69 -32.44 22.91 0.02
CA VAL A 69 -32.51 21.54 -0.53
C VAL A 69 -33.75 21.33 -1.39
N LYS A 70 -34.90 21.94 -1.04
CA LYS A 70 -36.15 21.79 -1.81
C LYS A 70 -36.15 22.51 -3.16
N ALA A 71 -35.36 23.57 -3.33
CA ALA A 71 -35.29 24.33 -4.58
C ALA A 71 -34.40 23.67 -5.65
N ALA A 72 -33.42 22.86 -5.24
CA ALA A 72 -32.51 22.16 -6.16
C ALA A 72 -33.12 20.93 -6.84
N VAL A 73 -34.23 20.40 -6.30
CA VAL A 73 -34.88 19.15 -6.72
C VAL A 73 -35.72 19.30 -8.00
N VAL A 74 -36.13 20.52 -8.37
CA VAL A 74 -37.18 20.71 -9.40
C VAL A 74 -36.63 20.74 -10.84
N LYS A 75 -35.30 20.73 -11.06
CA LYS A 75 -34.72 20.81 -12.43
C LYS A 75 -33.42 20.03 -12.68
N SER A 76 -33.00 19.10 -11.82
CA SER A 76 -31.75 18.36 -12.07
C SER A 76 -31.97 17.14 -12.97
N HIS A 77 -31.86 17.33 -14.28
CA HIS A 77 -31.61 16.23 -15.22
C HIS A 77 -30.15 15.77 -15.05
N LEU A 78 -29.87 15.02 -13.98
CA LEU A 78 -28.56 14.45 -13.62
C LEU A 78 -28.13 13.26 -14.51
N HIS A 79 -28.64 13.14 -15.73
CA HIS A 79 -28.43 12.00 -16.62
C HIS A 79 -27.18 12.07 -17.53
N LEU A 80 -26.23 12.97 -17.26
CA LEU A 80 -24.93 12.87 -17.94
C LEU A 80 -23.95 12.16 -17.00
N HIS A 81 -23.59 10.91 -17.33
CA HIS A 81 -22.52 10.14 -16.66
C HIS A 81 -21.27 10.99 -16.40
N LYS A 82 -21.03 12.01 -17.23
CA LYS A 82 -19.98 13.01 -17.10
C LYS A 82 -20.06 13.85 -15.80
N THR A 83 -21.21 14.42 -15.44
CA THR A 83 -21.36 15.24 -14.23
C THR A 83 -21.19 14.39 -12.97
N LYS A 84 -21.76 13.18 -12.98
CA LYS A 84 -21.61 12.20 -11.89
C LYS A 84 -20.16 11.73 -11.76
N LEU A 85 -19.48 11.51 -12.88
CA LEU A 85 -18.07 11.18 -12.93
C LEU A 85 -17.20 12.30 -12.34
N GLU A 86 -17.43 13.56 -12.72
CA GLU A 86 -16.70 14.71 -12.17
C GLU A 86 -16.88 14.82 -10.65
N LEU A 87 -18.12 14.70 -10.15
CA LEU A 87 -18.43 14.75 -8.73
C LEU A 87 -17.75 13.62 -7.93
N LEU A 88 -17.89 12.37 -8.38
CA LEU A 88 -17.32 11.22 -7.67
C LEU A 88 -15.79 11.18 -7.79
N SER A 89 -15.23 11.65 -8.92
CA SER A 89 -13.78 11.77 -9.09
C SER A 89 -13.19 12.79 -8.11
N GLY A 90 -13.80 13.97 -7.99
CA GLY A 90 -13.37 14.98 -7.02
C GLY A 90 -13.49 14.50 -5.57
N LEU A 91 -14.59 13.80 -5.24
CA LEU A 91 -14.76 13.15 -3.94
C LEU A 91 -13.65 12.11 -3.68
N ALA A 92 -13.27 11.30 -4.68
CA ALA A 92 -12.23 10.29 -4.52
C ALA A 92 -10.88 10.92 -4.18
N VAL A 93 -10.50 11.98 -4.91
CA VAL A 93 -9.25 12.73 -4.68
C VAL A 93 -9.25 13.38 -3.29
N PHE A 94 -10.37 13.98 -2.89
CA PHE A 94 -10.53 14.58 -1.57
C PHE A 94 -10.42 13.55 -0.43
N LEU A 95 -11.14 12.43 -0.52
CA LEU A 95 -11.08 11.37 0.49
C LEU A 95 -9.70 10.71 0.55
N GLU A 96 -9.06 10.49 -0.60
CA GLU A 96 -7.71 9.93 -0.66
C GLU A 96 -6.70 10.87 -0.01
N ALA A 97 -6.81 12.18 -0.24
CA ALA A 97 -5.97 13.17 0.42
C ALA A 97 -6.21 13.22 1.94
N GLY A 98 -7.44 12.95 2.39
CA GLY A 98 -7.80 13.09 3.80
C GLY A 98 -7.63 11.86 4.67
N LEU A 99 -7.76 10.67 4.07
CA LEU A 99 -7.72 9.39 4.77
C LEU A 99 -6.40 8.64 4.58
N SER A 100 -5.57 9.03 3.61
CA SER A 100 -4.26 8.41 3.41
C SER A 100 -3.22 9.08 4.32
N GLU A 101 -2.62 8.30 5.20
CA GLU A 101 -1.68 8.78 6.23
C GLU A 101 -0.34 9.25 5.59
N GLU A 102 0.09 8.66 4.47
CA GLU A 102 1.40 8.97 3.85
C GLU A 102 1.37 8.81 2.32
N LYS A 103 1.50 9.92 1.58
CA LYS A 103 1.47 9.92 0.10
C LYS A 103 2.75 9.36 -0.58
N GLN A 104 3.66 8.65 0.11
CA GLN A 104 4.97 8.28 -0.49
C GLN A 104 5.54 6.88 -0.20
N ASP A 105 5.03 6.10 0.75
CA ASP A 105 5.56 4.74 0.96
C ASP A 105 4.83 3.71 0.09
N ARG A 106 5.54 3.08 -0.85
CA ARG A 106 5.02 1.99 -1.70
C ARG A 106 4.58 0.77 -0.89
N PHE A 107 5.06 0.63 0.34
CA PHE A 107 4.83 -0.50 1.22
C PHE A 107 4.09 -0.11 2.50
N TRP A 108 3.34 0.99 2.46
CA TRP A 108 2.56 1.51 3.60
C TRP A 108 1.71 0.42 4.30
N PHE A 109 1.17 -0.52 3.52
CA PHE A 109 0.30 -1.59 4.00
C PHE A 109 0.98 -2.59 4.95
N LEU A 110 2.32 -2.70 4.92
CA LEU A 110 3.08 -3.54 5.86
C LEU A 110 3.00 -2.97 7.28
N LEU A 111 2.99 -1.64 7.41
CA LEU A 111 3.01 -0.93 8.69
C LEU A 111 1.72 -1.12 9.50
N ASN A 112 0.64 -1.49 8.84
CA ASN A 112 -0.64 -1.80 9.48
C ASN A 112 -0.54 -2.99 10.45
N PHE A 113 0.48 -3.82 10.31
CA PHE A 113 0.73 -5.01 11.14
C PHE A 113 1.75 -4.77 12.26
N LEU A 114 2.12 -3.51 12.50
CA LEU A 114 2.99 -3.10 13.60
C LEU A 114 2.18 -2.33 14.64
N GLU A 115 2.30 -2.76 15.89
CA GLU A 115 1.61 -2.14 17.01
C GLU A 115 2.25 -0.79 17.41
N GLY A 116 1.51 0.29 17.18
CA GLY A 116 1.86 1.63 17.63
C GLY A 116 2.77 2.41 16.67
N ARG A 117 2.70 3.74 16.78
CA ARG A 117 3.47 4.68 15.93
C ARG A 117 4.99 4.47 16.06
N HIS A 118 5.47 4.21 17.28
CA HIS A 118 6.90 4.02 17.52
C HIS A 118 7.47 2.77 16.83
N ALA A 119 6.73 1.67 16.80
CA ALA A 119 7.16 0.46 16.10
C ALA A 119 7.22 0.69 14.58
N ARG A 120 6.23 1.40 14.02
CA ARG A 120 6.21 1.81 12.61
C ARG A 120 7.41 2.69 12.26
N ASP A 121 7.70 3.70 13.07
CA ASP A 121 8.86 4.59 12.85
C ASP A 121 10.20 3.87 12.98
N THR A 122 10.30 2.94 13.93
CA THR A 122 11.51 2.14 14.14
C THR A 122 11.73 1.18 12.97
N PHE A 123 10.68 0.53 12.50
CA PHE A 123 10.73 -0.32 11.32
C PHE A 123 11.11 0.47 10.07
N LYS A 124 10.53 1.65 9.85
CA LYS A 124 10.92 2.56 8.75
C LYS A 124 12.40 2.88 8.79
N ARG A 125 12.91 3.31 9.94
CA ARG A 125 14.35 3.58 10.10
C ARG A 125 15.20 2.36 9.79
N HIS A 126 14.80 1.19 10.28
CA HIS A 126 15.53 -0.05 10.02
C HIS A 126 15.52 -0.44 8.53
N VAL A 127 14.38 -0.27 7.85
CA VAL A 127 14.25 -0.52 6.41
C VAL A 127 15.04 0.49 5.60
N ASP A 128 14.98 1.77 5.98
CA ASP A 128 15.78 2.84 5.37
C ASP A 128 17.27 2.56 5.57
N GLU A 129 17.70 2.09 6.73
CA GLU A 129 19.10 1.68 6.97
C GLU A 129 19.51 0.46 6.13
N ALA A 130 18.59 -0.47 5.89
CA ALA A 130 18.84 -1.66 5.07
C ALA A 130 18.82 -1.37 3.56
N LEU A 131 18.06 -0.37 3.11
CA LEU A 131 17.89 -0.07 1.68
C LEU A 131 18.61 1.20 1.22
N SER A 132 18.85 2.17 2.10
CA SER A 132 19.50 3.43 1.77
C SER A 132 21.02 3.32 1.75
N ASP A 133 21.62 4.21 0.97
CA ASP A 133 23.02 4.55 1.06
C ASP A 133 23.28 5.29 2.38
N LYS A 134 24.24 4.80 3.19
CA LYS A 134 24.63 5.44 4.45
C LYS A 134 25.35 6.78 4.22
N ASP A 135 25.90 6.98 3.01
CA ASP A 135 26.60 8.22 2.64
C ASP A 135 25.69 9.25 1.96
N ALA A 136 24.49 8.83 1.54
CA ALA A 136 23.42 9.78 1.28
C ALA A 136 22.92 10.31 2.63
N LYS A 137 23.63 11.29 3.18
CA LYS A 137 23.06 12.22 4.16
C LYS A 137 21.91 12.95 3.47
N THR A 138 20.76 12.30 3.39
CA THR A 138 19.49 12.95 3.16
C THR A 138 19.38 13.92 4.31
N LYS A 139 19.79 15.17 4.08
CA LYS A 139 19.57 16.25 5.02
C LYS A 139 18.06 16.37 5.10
N ARG A 140 17.46 15.63 6.04
CA ARG A 140 16.10 15.90 6.49
C ARG A 140 16.12 17.39 6.79
N TRP A 141 15.30 18.13 6.08
CA TRP A 141 15.16 19.56 6.33
C TRP A 141 14.56 19.67 7.72
N GLU A 142 15.41 19.68 8.74
CA GLU A 142 15.00 20.10 10.06
C GLU A 142 14.63 21.56 9.88
N PRO A 143 13.35 21.95 10.07
CA PRO A 143 13.02 23.35 10.17
C PRO A 143 13.81 23.87 11.37
N LYS A 144 14.95 24.52 11.10
CA LYS A 144 15.75 25.16 12.14
C LYS A 144 14.79 26.03 12.97
N PRO A 145 14.87 25.99 14.30
CA PRO A 145 14.20 27.01 15.10
C PRO A 145 14.64 28.38 14.58
N ARG A 146 13.64 29.22 14.29
CA ARG A 146 13.71 30.54 13.65
C ARG A 146 15.03 31.26 13.93
N GLY A 147 15.93 31.25 12.95
CA GLY A 147 17.26 31.86 13.04
C GLY A 147 17.53 32.83 11.90
N ILE A 148 16.92 34.02 11.97
CA ILE A 148 17.38 35.38 11.59
C ILE A 148 18.00 35.66 10.20
N TYR A 149 18.26 34.69 9.32
CA TYR A 149 18.86 34.99 8.01
C TYR A 149 17.90 34.69 6.85
N ALA A 150 16.98 35.63 6.60
CA ALA A 150 16.43 35.85 5.27
C ALA A 150 16.98 37.19 4.76
N PRO A 151 17.73 37.23 3.63
CA PRO A 151 18.23 38.48 3.09
C PRO A 151 17.05 39.36 2.63
N ASN A 152 17.05 40.62 3.07
CA ASN A 152 16.04 41.62 2.71
C ASN A 152 16.11 41.94 1.20
N HIS A 153 15.37 41.19 0.38
CA HIS A 153 15.20 41.51 -1.03
C HIS A 153 14.04 42.49 -1.21
N SER A 154 14.28 43.62 -1.88
CA SER A 154 13.31 44.73 -2.07
C SER A 154 12.02 44.35 -2.81
N MET A 155 12.00 43.19 -3.49
CA MET A 155 10.81 42.66 -4.16
C MET A 155 9.78 42.02 -3.20
N LEU A 156 10.15 41.64 -1.98
CA LEU A 156 9.21 41.07 -0.99
C LEU A 156 8.24 42.13 -0.46
N THR A 157 8.64 43.40 -0.45
CA THR A 157 7.83 44.50 0.07
C THR A 157 6.73 44.93 -0.90
N ALA A 158 6.90 44.66 -2.20
CA ALA A 158 5.98 45.13 -3.25
C ALA A 158 4.84 44.15 -3.56
N THR A 159 5.04 42.84 -3.35
CA THR A 159 4.01 41.81 -3.60
C THR A 159 3.20 41.43 -2.37
N VAL A 160 3.54 41.96 -1.19
CA VAL A 160 2.98 41.49 0.07
C VAL A 160 2.54 42.61 1.03
N PRO A 161 1.56 43.46 0.66
CA PRO A 161 0.94 44.38 1.64
C PRO A 161 0.14 43.66 2.75
N TYR A 162 -0.06 42.34 2.65
CA TYR A 162 -0.88 41.54 3.57
C TYR A 162 -0.10 40.64 4.56
N LEU A 163 1.24 40.60 4.51
CA LEU A 163 2.06 39.85 5.49
C LEU A 163 3.03 40.73 6.28
N SER A 164 3.08 42.04 6.04
CA SER A 164 3.94 42.95 6.78
C SER A 164 3.16 43.68 7.87
N ALA A 165 2.78 42.96 8.91
CA ALA A 165 2.63 43.54 10.24
C ALA A 165 3.25 42.57 11.23
N ILE A 166 4.28 43.07 11.90
CA ILE A 166 5.12 42.38 12.88
C ILE A 166 4.24 41.75 13.97
N SER A 167 4.11 40.42 13.99
CA SER A 167 4.07 39.58 15.19
C SER A 167 3.77 38.13 14.79
N GLU A 168 4.67 37.22 15.16
CA GLU A 168 4.55 35.75 15.05
C GLU A 168 4.34 35.21 13.63
N ALA A 169 5.09 34.16 13.27
CA ALA A 169 4.96 33.49 11.99
C ALA A 169 3.47 33.24 11.70
N SER A 170 2.94 33.93 10.69
CA SER A 170 1.59 33.70 10.21
C SER A 170 1.56 32.25 9.73
N SER A 171 1.10 31.35 10.59
CA SER A 171 0.45 30.15 10.11
C SER A 171 -0.54 30.59 9.05
N TRP A 172 -0.77 29.77 8.04
CA TRP A 172 -1.76 30.02 6.98
C TRP A 172 -3.20 30.17 7.52
N SER A 173 -3.37 30.28 8.85
CA SER A 173 -4.57 30.57 9.60
C SER A 173 -5.21 31.94 9.35
N SER A 174 -4.50 32.90 8.77
CA SER A 174 -5.09 34.21 8.42
C SER A 174 -5.82 34.21 7.09
N LEU A 175 -5.72 33.14 6.28
CA LEU A 175 -6.53 32.97 5.08
C LEU A 175 -7.93 32.47 5.47
N SER A 176 -8.79 33.40 5.86
CA SER A 176 -10.24 33.21 6.00
C SER A 176 -10.93 32.98 4.63
N LEU A 177 -10.41 32.04 3.83
CA LEU A 177 -10.90 31.69 2.49
C LEU A 177 -12.38 31.27 2.49
N PHE A 178 -12.90 30.79 3.63
CA PHE A 178 -14.26 30.26 3.75
C PHE A 178 -15.05 30.75 4.96
N ASP A 179 -14.54 31.71 5.74
CA ASP A 179 -15.28 32.21 6.90
C ASP A 179 -16.42 33.15 6.49
N SER A 180 -16.30 33.77 5.32
CA SER A 180 -17.30 34.67 4.74
C SER A 180 -18.56 33.98 4.19
N THR A 181 -18.55 32.64 4.06
CA THR A 181 -19.70 31.87 3.52
C THR A 181 -20.50 31.13 4.60
N ALA A 182 -20.14 31.24 5.87
CA ALA A 182 -20.90 30.63 6.96
C ALA A 182 -22.20 31.43 7.23
N PRO A 183 -23.34 30.77 7.49
CA PRO A 183 -24.45 31.44 8.15
C PRO A 183 -23.92 31.93 9.50
N LYS A 184 -24.01 33.25 9.76
CA LYS A 184 -23.68 33.83 11.07
C LYS A 184 -24.44 33.04 12.13
N SER A 185 -23.76 32.17 12.87
CA SER A 185 -24.36 31.63 14.08
C SER A 185 -24.55 32.82 15.00
N GLN A 186 -25.80 33.23 15.18
CA GLN A 186 -26.15 34.14 16.26
C GLN A 186 -25.88 33.38 17.56
N ALA A 187 -24.67 33.51 18.09
CA ALA A 187 -24.45 33.31 19.50
C ALA A 187 -25.32 34.36 20.24
N PRO A 188 -26.04 33.97 21.30
CA PRO A 188 -26.83 34.91 22.07
C PRO A 188 -25.88 35.95 22.67
N ALA A 189 -26.10 37.22 22.33
CA ALA A 189 -25.42 38.35 22.92
C ALA A 189 -25.89 38.50 24.38
N THR A 190 -25.27 37.77 25.29
CA THR A 190 -25.25 38.15 26.71
C THR A 190 -24.01 39.00 26.93
N THR A 191 -24.25 40.30 26.96
CA THR A 191 -23.31 41.36 27.31
C THR A 191 -22.75 41.17 28.72
N ASP A 192 -21.45 40.93 28.82
CA ASP A 192 -20.68 41.20 30.04
C ASP A 192 -19.31 41.79 29.64
N PRO A 193 -19.11 43.12 29.72
CA PRO A 193 -17.91 43.77 29.24
C PRO A 193 -16.87 43.82 30.36
N GLY A 194 -16.07 42.76 30.51
CA GLY A 194 -15.02 42.78 31.52
C GLY A 194 -14.30 41.47 31.76
N LYS A 195 -13.69 40.87 30.73
CA LYS A 195 -12.54 39.95 30.89
C LYS A 195 -11.86 39.75 29.54
N GLY A 196 -10.53 39.65 29.61
CA GLY A 196 -9.60 39.76 28.48
C GLY A 196 -9.94 38.90 27.27
N ALA A 197 -9.60 39.45 26.11
CA ALA A 197 -9.63 38.80 24.82
C ALA A 197 -8.62 37.64 24.78
N ASP A 198 -9.05 36.45 25.19
CA ASP A 198 -8.35 35.22 24.88
C ASP A 198 -9.01 34.53 23.68
N HIS A 199 -8.18 34.34 22.64
CA HIS A 199 -8.43 33.67 21.38
C HIS A 199 -9.24 32.36 21.53
N SER A 200 -10.52 32.36 21.15
CA SER A 200 -11.38 31.16 21.17
C SER A 200 -11.99 30.76 19.82
N SER A 201 -11.45 31.23 18.69
CA SER A 201 -12.03 30.98 17.34
C SER A 201 -11.25 30.01 16.43
N TYR A 202 -10.23 29.30 16.90
CA TYR A 202 -9.37 28.42 16.05
C TYR A 202 -9.45 26.93 16.40
N ARG A 203 -10.62 26.38 16.73
CA ARG A 203 -10.74 25.04 17.34
C ARG A 203 -11.13 23.87 16.42
N ASN A 204 -11.02 23.99 15.09
CA ASN A 204 -11.40 22.90 14.18
C ASN A 204 -10.21 22.40 13.35
N GLU A 205 -9.10 22.04 13.99
CA GLU A 205 -8.10 21.17 13.34
C GLU A 205 -8.52 19.72 13.61
N CYS A 206 -9.12 19.09 12.61
CA CYS A 206 -9.54 17.69 12.64
C CYS A 206 -8.29 16.81 12.49
N SER A 207 -8.00 15.98 13.49
CA SER A 207 -6.89 15.03 13.41
C SER A 207 -7.22 13.88 12.46
N LEU A 208 -6.21 13.15 11.96
CA LEU A 208 -6.44 11.97 11.12
C LEU A 208 -7.25 10.91 11.88
N ASP A 209 -6.97 10.71 13.16
CA ASP A 209 -7.69 9.75 14.01
C ASP A 209 -9.17 10.10 14.12
N ASP A 210 -9.52 11.39 14.16
CA ASP A 210 -10.91 11.82 14.18
C ASP A 210 -11.59 11.57 12.84
N ARG A 211 -10.91 11.86 11.71
CA ARG A 211 -11.43 11.53 10.37
C ARG A 211 -11.66 10.04 10.18
N ILE A 212 -10.75 9.20 10.69
CA ILE A 212 -10.86 7.74 10.61
C ILE A 212 -12.08 7.23 11.41
N LYS A 213 -12.40 7.83 12.57
CA LYS A 213 -13.61 7.48 13.34
C LYS A 213 -14.89 7.73 12.53
N ASP A 214 -14.90 8.77 11.70
CA ASP A 214 -16.05 9.12 10.87
C ASP A 214 -16.20 8.24 9.62
N VAL A 215 -15.20 7.44 9.25
CA VAL A 215 -15.22 6.58 8.05
C VAL A 215 -16.41 5.63 8.03
N LYS A 216 -16.82 5.11 9.20
CA LYS A 216 -18.03 4.26 9.30
C LYS A 216 -19.26 4.98 8.76
N MET A 217 -19.49 6.22 9.21
CA MET A 217 -20.64 7.02 8.76
C MET A 217 -20.53 7.34 7.26
N LEU A 218 -19.32 7.59 6.76
CA LEU A 218 -19.09 7.82 5.33
C LEU A 218 -19.39 6.56 4.50
N ILE A 219 -19.02 5.36 4.96
CA ILE A 219 -19.35 4.10 4.30
C ILE A 219 -20.87 3.91 4.26
N GLU A 220 -21.56 4.05 5.39
CA GLU A 220 -23.02 3.91 5.48
C GLU A 220 -23.75 4.92 4.57
N THR A 221 -23.19 6.13 4.42
CA THR A 221 -23.77 7.18 3.60
C THR A 221 -23.51 6.97 2.11
N PHE A 222 -22.27 6.64 1.71
CA PHE A 222 -21.91 6.55 0.29
C PHE A 222 -22.24 5.20 -0.33
N GLN A 223 -22.26 4.11 0.45
CA GLN A 223 -22.45 2.78 -0.09
C GLN A 223 -23.71 2.62 -0.96
N PRO A 224 -24.92 3.07 -0.55
CA PRO A 224 -26.10 2.93 -1.39
C PRO A 224 -25.92 3.61 -2.76
N VAL A 225 -25.27 4.78 -2.78
CA VAL A 225 -24.99 5.54 -4.00
C VAL A 225 -23.97 4.81 -4.88
N LEU A 226 -22.88 4.30 -4.29
CA LEU A 226 -21.87 3.53 -5.02
C LEU A 226 -22.46 2.26 -5.63
N LEU A 227 -23.29 1.54 -4.86
CA LEU A 227 -23.93 0.31 -5.31
C LEU A 227 -24.97 0.56 -6.42
N SER A 228 -25.87 1.53 -6.26
CA SER A 228 -26.84 1.87 -7.33
C SER A 228 -26.12 2.31 -8.60
N THR A 229 -25.09 3.15 -8.46
CA THR A 229 -24.28 3.60 -9.61
C THR A 229 -23.64 2.43 -10.33
N TRP A 230 -23.06 1.46 -9.61
CA TRP A 230 -22.49 0.26 -10.20
C TRP A 230 -23.54 -0.57 -10.94
N LEU A 231 -24.69 -0.84 -10.31
CA LEU A 231 -25.75 -1.66 -10.89
C LEU A 231 -26.38 -1.04 -12.15
N GLU A 232 -26.48 0.29 -12.19
CA GLU A 232 -26.97 1.03 -13.36
C GLU A 232 -25.97 1.04 -14.52
N THR A 233 -24.67 1.17 -14.21
CA THR A 233 -23.63 1.40 -15.23
C THR A 233 -22.96 0.13 -15.73
N ALA A 234 -22.77 -0.90 -14.87
CA ALA A 234 -22.02 -2.10 -15.21
C ALA A 234 -22.62 -2.89 -16.41
N PRO A 235 -23.95 -3.12 -16.51
CA PRO A 235 -24.52 -3.83 -17.66
C PRO A 235 -24.26 -3.10 -19.00
N SER A 236 -24.28 -1.76 -19.00
CA SER A 236 -24.03 -0.98 -20.22
C SER A 236 -22.59 -1.13 -20.76
N VAL A 237 -21.64 -1.43 -19.88
CA VAL A 237 -20.22 -1.60 -20.22
C VAL A 237 -19.90 -3.06 -20.54
N PHE A 238 -20.45 -4.00 -19.78
CA PHE A 238 -20.07 -5.42 -19.87
C PHE A 238 -21.05 -6.30 -20.64
N SER A 239 -22.33 -5.94 -20.75
CA SER A 239 -23.36 -6.77 -21.42
C SER A 239 -23.68 -6.34 -22.85
N SER A 240 -23.40 -5.09 -23.22
CA SER A 240 -23.94 -4.49 -24.45
C SER A 240 -23.02 -4.56 -25.68
N SER A 241 -21.77 -5.03 -25.57
CA SER A 241 -20.84 -5.02 -26.70
C SER A 241 -19.75 -6.09 -26.60
N ASN A 242 -19.47 -6.78 -27.72
CA ASN A 242 -18.35 -7.73 -27.83
C ASN A 242 -16.98 -7.07 -27.64
N THR A 243 -16.90 -5.73 -27.76
CA THR A 243 -15.68 -4.93 -27.57
C THR A 243 -15.93 -3.85 -26.53
N ILE A 244 -15.12 -3.84 -25.46
CA ILE A 244 -15.14 -2.77 -24.45
C ILE A 244 -14.37 -1.57 -24.99
N SER A 245 -15.01 -0.40 -25.03
CA SER A 245 -14.41 0.86 -25.48
C SER A 245 -14.29 1.86 -24.32
N LEU A 246 -13.47 2.91 -24.50
CA LEU A 246 -13.30 3.95 -23.49
C LEU A 246 -14.54 4.84 -23.45
N THR A 247 -15.42 4.59 -22.48
CA THR A 247 -16.64 5.36 -22.26
C THR A 247 -16.62 6.05 -20.89
N PRO A 248 -17.37 7.15 -20.70
CA PRO A 248 -17.57 7.74 -19.38
C PRO A 248 -18.17 6.74 -18.37
N ALA A 249 -18.94 5.76 -18.83
CA ALA A 249 -19.48 4.70 -17.98
C ALA A 249 -18.38 3.78 -17.42
N LEU A 250 -17.39 3.39 -18.24
CA LEU A 250 -16.23 2.63 -17.77
C LEU A 250 -15.42 3.42 -16.73
N GLN A 251 -15.17 4.71 -16.99
CA GLN A 251 -14.47 5.58 -16.04
C GLN A 251 -15.23 5.72 -14.72
N LEU A 252 -16.57 5.81 -14.79
CA LEU A 252 -17.43 5.89 -13.61
C LEU A 252 -17.35 4.62 -12.76
N LEU A 253 -17.32 3.42 -13.37
CA LEU A 253 -17.09 2.16 -12.66
C LEU A 253 -15.73 2.15 -11.95
N THR A 254 -14.67 2.58 -12.62
CA THR A 254 -13.32 2.69 -12.02
C THR A 254 -13.32 3.61 -10.80
N VAL A 255 -13.97 4.78 -10.89
CA VAL A 255 -14.07 5.73 -9.78
C VAL A 255 -14.88 5.18 -8.60
N VAL A 256 -15.98 4.46 -8.87
CA VAL A 256 -16.78 3.79 -7.83
C VAL A 256 -15.93 2.79 -7.04
N MET A 257 -15.12 1.97 -7.73
CA MET A 257 -14.21 1.03 -7.08
C MET A 257 -13.12 1.74 -6.29
N ARG A 258 -12.55 2.82 -6.83
CA ARG A 258 -11.53 3.63 -6.14
C ARG A 258 -12.07 4.25 -4.86
N LEU A 259 -13.28 4.81 -4.88
CA LEU A 259 -13.95 5.34 -3.69
C LEU A 259 -14.15 4.27 -2.63
N ALA A 260 -14.68 3.10 -3.02
CA ALA A 260 -14.82 1.98 -2.11
C ALA A 260 -13.46 1.59 -1.51
N LEU A 261 -12.41 1.47 -2.33
CA LEU A 261 -11.08 1.10 -1.88
C LEU A 261 -10.51 2.09 -0.86
N VAL A 262 -10.62 3.39 -1.11
CA VAL A 262 -10.13 4.43 -0.17
C VAL A 262 -10.84 4.33 1.19
N LEU A 263 -12.16 4.20 1.19
CA LEU A 263 -12.95 4.08 2.41
C LEU A 263 -12.59 2.80 3.19
N TRP A 264 -12.51 1.66 2.52
CA TRP A 264 -12.22 0.38 3.16
C TRP A 264 -10.76 0.26 3.62
N ARG A 265 -9.79 0.83 2.89
CA ARG A 265 -8.40 0.95 3.37
C ARG A 265 -8.33 1.72 4.68
N ALA A 266 -9.00 2.87 4.75
CA ALA A 266 -9.03 3.70 5.96
C ALA A 266 -9.70 2.96 7.14
N MET A 267 -10.81 2.28 6.87
CA MET A 267 -11.56 1.50 7.88
C MET A 267 -10.73 0.35 8.46
N VAL A 268 -10.03 -0.41 7.61
CA VAL A 268 -9.20 -1.55 8.06
C VAL A 268 -7.92 -1.08 8.74
N SER A 269 -7.24 -0.05 8.19
CA SER A 269 -5.99 0.48 8.75
C SER A 269 -6.20 1.19 10.09
N GLY A 270 -7.37 1.79 10.29
CA GLY A 270 -7.76 2.45 11.53
C GLY A 270 -8.05 1.52 12.71
N GLY A 271 -7.96 0.20 12.54
CA GLY A 271 -8.15 -0.82 13.59
C GLY A 271 -9.58 -0.94 14.16
N SER A 272 -10.45 0.02 13.85
CA SER A 272 -11.84 0.09 14.33
C SER A 272 -12.69 -1.09 13.85
N ILE A 273 -12.29 -1.76 12.76
CA ILE A 273 -12.99 -2.94 12.21
C ILE A 273 -13.06 -4.12 13.19
N SER A 274 -12.10 -4.21 14.12
CA SER A 274 -12.03 -5.29 15.12
C SER A 274 -13.20 -5.29 16.10
N PHE A 275 -13.82 -4.12 16.34
CA PHE A 275 -14.95 -3.93 17.26
C PHE A 275 -16.32 -3.94 16.56
N MET A 276 -16.34 -4.05 15.23
CA MET A 276 -17.58 -3.98 14.46
C MET A 276 -18.31 -5.32 14.40
N GLU A 277 -19.63 -5.24 14.25
CA GLU A 277 -20.47 -6.42 14.05
C GLU A 277 -20.17 -7.09 12.71
N ARG A 278 -20.12 -8.43 12.68
CA ARG A 278 -19.85 -9.20 11.46
C ARG A 278 -20.94 -8.99 10.40
N SER A 279 -22.19 -8.95 10.84
CA SER A 279 -23.36 -8.71 9.98
C SER A 279 -23.25 -7.36 9.24
N TRP A 280 -22.64 -6.36 9.87
CA TRP A 280 -22.40 -5.05 9.25
C TRP A 280 -21.37 -5.16 8.13
N LEU A 281 -20.25 -5.85 8.35
CA LEU A 281 -19.22 -6.07 7.33
C LEU A 281 -19.78 -6.85 6.13
N ASP A 282 -20.57 -7.89 6.39
CA ASP A 282 -21.19 -8.68 5.34
C ASP A 282 -22.29 -7.90 4.60
N GLY A 283 -23.11 -7.13 5.32
CA GLY A 283 -24.12 -6.26 4.72
C GLY A 283 -23.50 -5.16 3.85
N HIS A 284 -22.32 -4.65 4.23
CA HIS A 284 -21.69 -3.53 3.55
C HIS A 284 -20.70 -4.00 2.47
N LEU A 285 -19.55 -4.56 2.86
CA LEU A 285 -18.48 -4.91 1.92
C LEU A 285 -18.80 -6.17 1.11
N GLN A 286 -19.29 -7.24 1.75
CA GLN A 286 -19.52 -8.50 1.04
C GLN A 286 -20.61 -8.35 -0.03
N GLN A 287 -21.69 -7.62 0.27
CA GLN A 287 -22.73 -7.34 -0.72
C GLN A 287 -22.16 -6.58 -1.93
N LEU A 288 -21.37 -5.53 -1.69
CA LEU A 288 -20.73 -4.75 -2.75
C LEU A 288 -19.81 -5.63 -3.61
N LEU A 289 -18.96 -6.45 -2.98
CA LEU A 289 -18.02 -7.30 -3.69
C LEU A 289 -18.68 -8.40 -4.51
N LYS A 290 -19.81 -8.97 -4.04
CA LYS A 290 -20.60 -9.92 -4.84
C LYS A 290 -21.05 -9.32 -6.16
N HIS A 291 -21.46 -8.05 -6.16
CA HIS A 291 -21.87 -7.35 -7.39
C HIS A 291 -20.68 -6.98 -8.27
N PHE A 292 -19.52 -6.66 -7.69
CA PHE A 292 -18.30 -6.37 -8.45
C PHE A 292 -17.74 -7.64 -9.11
N ALA A 293 -17.72 -8.75 -8.38
CA ALA A 293 -17.18 -10.04 -8.81
C ALA A 293 -18.01 -10.72 -9.92
N ALA A 294 -19.26 -10.28 -10.14
CA ALA A 294 -20.13 -10.85 -11.16
C ALA A 294 -19.54 -10.76 -12.59
N TYR A 295 -18.74 -9.71 -12.87
CA TYR A 295 -18.11 -9.47 -14.18
C TYR A 295 -16.59 -9.73 -14.16
N PHE A 296 -16.06 -10.31 -13.08
CA PHE A 296 -14.64 -10.53 -12.90
C PHE A 296 -14.20 -11.89 -13.48
N PRO A 297 -13.03 -11.98 -14.16
CA PRO A 297 -12.07 -10.90 -14.42
C PRO A 297 -12.53 -9.95 -15.53
N TYR A 298 -12.37 -8.64 -15.27
CA TYR A 298 -12.84 -7.62 -16.20
C TYR A 298 -12.05 -7.71 -17.51
N GLY A 299 -12.79 -7.86 -18.61
CA GLY A 299 -12.22 -7.94 -19.95
C GLY A 299 -11.78 -9.33 -20.40
N ALA A 300 -12.08 -10.40 -19.64
CA ALA A 300 -11.80 -11.77 -20.07
C ALA A 300 -12.63 -12.18 -21.30
N ASP A 301 -13.89 -11.77 -21.36
CA ASP A 301 -14.83 -12.17 -22.42
C ASP A 301 -14.81 -11.25 -23.65
N SER A 302 -14.09 -10.13 -23.60
CA SER A 302 -14.05 -9.19 -24.72
C SER A 302 -12.98 -9.61 -25.73
N PHE A 303 -13.44 -10.13 -26.87
CA PHE A 303 -12.59 -10.51 -28.00
C PHE A 303 -12.35 -9.29 -28.91
N GLY A 304 -11.09 -8.87 -29.07
CA GLY A 304 -10.72 -7.83 -30.03
C GLY A 304 -9.49 -7.01 -29.64
N ASN A 305 -8.98 -6.24 -30.61
CA ASN A 305 -7.89 -5.28 -30.39
C ASN A 305 -8.43 -4.07 -29.62
N ARG A 306 -8.30 -4.08 -28.29
CA ARG A 306 -8.71 -2.97 -27.42
C ARG A 306 -7.64 -1.88 -27.43
N ALA A 307 -8.06 -0.64 -27.15
CA ALA A 307 -7.08 0.43 -26.95
C ALA A 307 -6.31 0.17 -25.66
N ALA A 308 -4.98 0.32 -25.67
CA ALA A 308 -4.12 0.07 -24.50
C ALA A 308 -4.56 0.80 -23.21
N LYS A 309 -5.23 1.96 -23.35
CA LYS A 309 -5.80 2.70 -22.22
C LYS A 309 -6.97 1.96 -21.56
N VAL A 310 -7.82 1.30 -22.35
CA VAL A 310 -8.93 0.48 -21.85
C VAL A 310 -8.37 -0.74 -21.12
N ASP A 311 -7.39 -1.42 -21.70
CA ASP A 311 -6.72 -2.57 -21.05
C ASP A 311 -6.10 -2.16 -19.71
N SER A 312 -5.41 -1.02 -19.67
CA SER A 312 -4.84 -0.49 -18.43
C SER A 312 -5.90 -0.21 -17.36
N MET A 313 -7.06 0.36 -17.74
CA MET A 313 -8.15 0.63 -16.81
C MET A 313 -8.81 -0.66 -16.30
N LEU A 314 -9.05 -1.64 -17.17
CA LEU A 314 -9.62 -2.93 -16.78
C LEU A 314 -8.67 -3.68 -15.84
N GLN A 315 -7.36 -3.62 -16.11
CA GLN A 315 -6.34 -4.17 -15.23
C GLN A 315 -6.30 -3.46 -13.86
N GLU A 316 -6.41 -2.13 -13.84
CA GLU A 316 -6.53 -1.36 -12.59
C GLU A 316 -7.77 -1.78 -11.80
N MET A 317 -8.92 -1.94 -12.47
CA MET A 317 -10.14 -2.44 -11.84
C MET A 317 -9.97 -3.86 -11.27
N ASN A 318 -9.31 -4.76 -11.99
CA ASN A 318 -9.01 -6.11 -11.50
C ASN A 318 -8.18 -6.05 -10.22
N ILE A 319 -7.13 -5.22 -10.19
CA ILE A 319 -6.25 -5.05 -9.02
C ILE A 319 -7.01 -4.45 -7.83
N MET A 320 -7.84 -3.42 -8.06
CA MET A 320 -8.67 -2.83 -7.00
C MET A 320 -9.64 -3.86 -6.40
N LEU A 321 -10.22 -4.75 -7.22
CA LEU A 321 -11.07 -5.82 -6.71
C LEU A 321 -10.29 -6.85 -5.89
N CYS A 322 -9.10 -7.24 -6.36
CA CYS A 322 -8.21 -8.13 -5.61
C CYS A 322 -7.89 -7.55 -4.23
N GLU A 323 -7.57 -6.25 -4.18
CA GLU A 323 -7.27 -5.59 -2.92
C GLU A 323 -8.49 -5.45 -2.01
N LEU A 324 -9.64 -5.00 -2.51
CA LEU A 324 -10.89 -4.96 -1.73
C LEU A 324 -11.27 -6.33 -1.16
N THR A 325 -11.05 -7.40 -1.93
CA THR A 325 -11.28 -8.78 -1.48
C THR A 325 -10.31 -9.17 -0.38
N SER A 326 -9.03 -8.81 -0.52
CA SER A 326 -8.03 -9.02 0.53
C SER A 326 -8.38 -8.27 1.81
N LEU A 327 -8.88 -7.03 1.73
CA LEU A 327 -9.34 -6.23 2.87
C LEU A 327 -10.56 -6.86 3.57
N TYR A 328 -11.53 -7.38 2.80
CA TYR A 328 -12.67 -8.12 3.36
C TYR A 328 -12.24 -9.36 4.13
N LEU A 329 -11.38 -10.19 3.54
CA LEU A 329 -10.90 -11.42 4.18
C LEU A 329 -10.03 -11.09 5.40
N LEU A 330 -9.19 -10.07 5.31
CA LEU A 330 -8.37 -9.60 6.44
C LEU A 330 -9.24 -9.07 7.58
N ALA A 331 -10.29 -8.28 7.29
CA ALA A 331 -11.24 -7.79 8.29
C ALA A 331 -11.91 -8.95 9.04
N ARG A 332 -12.34 -10.01 8.33
CA ARG A 332 -12.89 -11.22 8.95
C ARG A 332 -11.86 -11.97 9.79
N ALA A 333 -10.63 -12.09 9.29
CA ALA A 333 -9.53 -12.73 10.00
C ALA A 333 -9.21 -12.00 11.32
N LEU A 334 -9.23 -10.66 11.32
CA LEU A 334 -9.04 -9.83 12.53
C LEU A 334 -10.18 -10.01 13.54
N GLN A 335 -11.44 -10.01 13.10
CA GLN A 335 -12.60 -10.22 13.97
C GLN A 335 -12.60 -11.61 14.65
N ARG A 336 -12.08 -12.63 13.97
CA ARG A 336 -11.94 -13.99 14.53
C ARG A 336 -10.94 -14.05 15.69
N ASN A 337 -9.87 -13.27 15.60
CA ASN A 337 -8.81 -13.26 16.61
C ASN A 337 -9.26 -12.64 17.93
N VAL A 338 -10.12 -11.61 17.89
CA VAL A 338 -10.68 -10.96 19.09
C VAL A 338 -11.55 -11.93 19.88
N VAL A 339 -12.52 -12.58 19.23
CA VAL A 339 -13.44 -13.54 19.87
C VAL A 339 -12.68 -14.71 20.52
N SER A 340 -11.58 -15.13 19.92
CA SER A 340 -10.76 -16.21 20.47
C SER A 340 -10.02 -15.79 21.75
N LYS A 341 -9.55 -14.54 21.85
CA LYS A 341 -8.89 -14.01 23.05
C LYS A 341 -9.88 -13.87 24.23
N ASP A 342 -11.07 -13.34 23.97
CA ASP A 342 -12.10 -13.16 25.00
C ASP A 342 -12.60 -14.50 25.58
N ALA A 343 -12.74 -15.53 24.73
CA ALA A 343 -13.14 -16.86 25.17
C ALA A 343 -12.09 -17.54 26.07
N VAL A 344 -10.80 -17.28 25.85
CA VAL A 344 -9.71 -17.82 26.68
C VAL A 344 -9.64 -17.14 28.04
N MET A 345 -9.85 -15.82 28.10
CA MET A 345 -9.80 -15.09 29.38
C MET A 345 -11.00 -15.39 30.28
N ASN A 346 -12.15 -15.76 29.72
CA ASN A 346 -13.38 -15.95 30.50
C ASN A 346 -13.61 -17.36 31.08
N GLY A 347 -12.68 -18.31 30.93
CA GLY A 347 -12.54 -19.53 31.77
C GLY A 347 -13.70 -20.54 31.88
N ASN A 348 -14.92 -20.22 31.45
CA ASN A 348 -16.15 -20.97 31.73
C ASN A 348 -16.65 -21.84 30.55
N GLY A 349 -15.86 -21.97 29.47
CA GLY A 349 -16.31 -22.51 28.18
C GLY A 349 -16.34 -24.04 28.01
N LYS A 350 -16.23 -24.85 29.06
CA LYS A 350 -16.15 -26.33 28.89
C LYS A 350 -17.49 -27.02 28.57
N ARG A 351 -18.65 -26.36 28.71
CA ARG A 351 -19.97 -27.00 28.51
C ARG A 351 -20.76 -26.56 27.28
N GLN A 352 -20.29 -25.60 26.48
CA GLN A 352 -21.05 -25.03 25.35
C GLN A 352 -20.39 -25.24 23.98
N ARG A 353 -19.51 -26.25 23.85
CA ARG A 353 -18.72 -26.51 22.63
C ARG A 353 -19.32 -27.57 21.71
N GLU A 354 -20.37 -28.29 22.14
CA GLU A 354 -20.94 -29.41 21.38
C GLU A 354 -22.20 -29.06 20.56
N GLN A 355 -22.78 -27.86 20.71
CA GLN A 355 -24.00 -27.45 19.97
C GLN A 355 -23.77 -26.34 18.92
N SER A 356 -22.55 -25.84 18.73
CA SER A 356 -22.23 -24.76 17.78
C SER A 356 -21.24 -25.14 16.67
N SER A 357 -20.90 -26.43 16.54
CA SER A 357 -19.91 -26.91 15.57
C SER A 357 -20.31 -26.71 14.09
N ASP A 358 -21.60 -26.66 13.79
CA ASP A 358 -22.10 -26.60 12.39
C ASP A 358 -22.15 -25.18 11.80
N ALA A 359 -22.34 -24.15 12.65
CA ALA A 359 -22.33 -22.76 12.21
C ALA A 359 -20.91 -22.18 12.08
N GLY A 360 -19.94 -22.73 12.83
CA GLY A 360 -18.55 -22.26 12.85
C GLY A 360 -17.71 -22.73 11.65
N GLU A 361 -18.09 -23.83 10.99
CA GLU A 361 -17.32 -24.38 9.87
C GLU A 361 -17.59 -23.64 8.55
N ASN A 362 -18.84 -23.20 8.33
CA ASN A 362 -19.20 -22.34 7.18
C ASN A 362 -18.56 -20.95 7.26
N ASP A 363 -18.28 -20.43 8.46
CA ASP A 363 -17.63 -19.13 8.66
C ASP A 363 -16.12 -19.16 8.33
N ARG A 364 -15.50 -20.34 8.33
CA ARG A 364 -14.07 -20.50 7.96
C ARG A 364 -13.84 -20.58 6.47
N ARG A 365 -14.86 -20.93 5.69
CA ARG A 365 -14.70 -21.09 4.24
C ARG A 365 -14.70 -19.74 3.56
N VAL A 366 -13.66 -19.52 2.76
CA VAL A 366 -13.59 -18.39 1.85
C VAL A 366 -14.79 -18.49 0.89
N PRO A 367 -15.55 -17.40 0.66
CA PRO A 367 -16.64 -17.43 -0.31
C PRO A 367 -16.13 -17.81 -1.71
N SER A 368 -16.88 -18.61 -2.46
CA SER A 368 -16.46 -19.09 -3.79
C SER A 368 -16.13 -17.98 -4.80
N TRP A 369 -16.80 -16.83 -4.72
CA TRP A 369 -16.46 -15.67 -5.54
C TRP A 369 -15.10 -15.07 -5.17
N ALA A 370 -14.69 -15.14 -3.90
CA ALA A 370 -13.39 -14.68 -3.44
C ALA A 370 -12.29 -15.69 -3.82
N GLU A 371 -12.60 -16.99 -3.82
CA GLU A 371 -11.68 -18.01 -4.34
C GLU A 371 -11.30 -17.75 -5.80
N ARG A 372 -12.29 -17.42 -6.66
CA ARG A 372 -12.04 -17.03 -8.05
C ARG A 372 -11.05 -15.85 -8.17
N ILE A 373 -11.12 -14.90 -7.25
CA ILE A 373 -10.24 -13.72 -7.24
C ILE A 373 -8.83 -14.11 -6.78
N VAL A 374 -8.71 -14.98 -5.78
CA VAL A 374 -7.42 -15.54 -5.35
C VAL A 374 -6.78 -16.34 -6.50
N ASP A 375 -7.55 -17.17 -7.18
CA ASP A 375 -7.09 -17.95 -8.36
C ASP A 375 -6.63 -17.03 -9.49
N HIS A 376 -7.30 -15.89 -9.70
CA HIS A 376 -6.84 -14.90 -10.67
C HIS A 376 -5.48 -14.30 -10.31
N VAL A 377 -5.23 -13.97 -9.03
CA VAL A 377 -3.92 -13.47 -8.58
C VAL A 377 -2.84 -14.54 -8.74
N LEU A 378 -3.14 -15.80 -8.40
CA LEU A 378 -2.26 -16.93 -8.65
C LEU A 378 -1.92 -17.04 -10.15
N GLY A 379 -2.94 -16.93 -11.02
CA GLY A 379 -2.76 -16.93 -12.48
C GLY A 379 -1.92 -15.76 -12.99
N ILE A 380 -2.10 -14.54 -12.48
CA ILE A 380 -1.27 -13.37 -12.83
C ILE A 380 0.20 -13.62 -12.48
N LEU A 381 0.46 -14.24 -11.33
CA LEU A 381 1.81 -14.59 -10.88
C LEU A 381 2.40 -15.80 -11.65
N GLY A 382 1.66 -16.36 -12.61
CA GLY A 382 2.10 -17.50 -13.42
C GLY A 382 2.01 -18.83 -12.69
N TYR A 383 1.23 -18.91 -11.61
CA TYR A 383 1.04 -20.16 -10.88
C TYR A 383 0.04 -21.04 -11.61
N GLN A 384 0.52 -22.17 -12.14
CA GLN A 384 -0.33 -23.24 -12.63
C GLN A 384 -0.37 -24.37 -11.60
N GLU A 385 -1.56 -24.76 -11.16
CA GLU A 385 -1.76 -25.85 -10.20
C GLU A 385 -1.21 -27.20 -10.71
N GLN A 386 -0.98 -27.32 -12.03
CA GLN A 386 -0.39 -28.49 -12.68
C GLN A 386 1.09 -28.72 -12.31
N ASP A 387 1.82 -27.70 -11.83
CA ASP A 387 3.22 -27.86 -11.42
C ASP A 387 3.39 -28.69 -10.14
N ILE A 388 2.36 -28.84 -9.31
CA ILE A 388 2.44 -29.67 -8.08
C ILE A 388 2.40 -31.17 -8.41
N GLN A 389 1.67 -31.58 -9.46
CA GLN A 389 1.60 -33.00 -9.83
C GLN A 389 2.78 -33.47 -10.70
N HIS A 390 3.47 -32.55 -11.38
CA HIS A 390 4.58 -32.88 -12.28
C HIS A 390 5.98 -32.87 -11.64
N ILE A 391 6.17 -32.30 -10.44
CA ILE A 391 7.47 -32.40 -9.72
C ILE A 391 7.87 -33.86 -9.43
N ASN A 392 6.90 -34.79 -9.35
CA ASN A 392 7.16 -36.22 -9.17
C ASN A 392 7.19 -37.06 -10.47
N LYS A 393 6.95 -36.47 -11.64
CA LYS A 393 7.10 -37.15 -12.94
C LYS A 393 8.06 -36.38 -13.83
N LYS A 394 9.30 -36.84 -13.80
CA LYS A 394 10.41 -36.50 -14.71
C LYS A 394 10.04 -36.86 -16.16
N GLN A 395 9.18 -36.08 -16.80
CA GLN A 395 8.96 -36.13 -18.24
C GLN A 395 8.76 -34.72 -18.79
N ARG A 396 9.80 -34.29 -19.50
CA ARG A 396 9.86 -33.17 -20.45
C ARG A 396 8.56 -33.04 -21.23
N SER A 397 7.86 -31.93 -21.04
CA SER A 397 7.04 -31.31 -22.08
C SER A 397 7.27 -29.80 -22.00
N GLU A 398 7.98 -29.28 -23.00
CA GLU A 398 8.45 -27.89 -23.13
C GLU A 398 7.38 -26.97 -23.78
N GLU A 399 6.09 -27.35 -23.79
CA GLU A 399 5.10 -26.73 -24.69
C GLU A 399 3.80 -26.19 -24.04
N ALA A 400 3.82 -25.87 -22.74
CA ALA A 400 2.71 -25.15 -22.12
C ALA A 400 3.17 -23.89 -21.37
N MET A 401 3.98 -23.05 -22.03
CA MET A 401 4.10 -21.65 -21.61
C MET A 401 2.78 -20.95 -21.91
N THR A 402 1.80 -21.04 -21.01
CA THR A 402 0.66 -20.13 -21.05
C THR A 402 1.22 -18.74 -20.84
N SER A 403 1.03 -17.89 -21.84
CA SER A 403 1.32 -16.47 -21.84
C SER A 403 1.12 -15.86 -20.46
N MET A 404 2.21 -15.52 -19.76
CA MET A 404 2.14 -14.35 -18.90
C MET A 404 1.60 -13.25 -19.80
N SER A 405 0.42 -12.72 -19.47
CA SER A 405 -0.17 -11.61 -20.21
C SER A 405 0.93 -10.58 -20.41
N SER A 406 1.33 -10.35 -21.66
CA SER A 406 2.50 -9.55 -22.04
C SER A 406 2.42 -8.10 -21.51
N ASP A 407 1.28 -7.74 -20.94
CA ASP A 407 0.92 -6.40 -20.52
C ASP A 407 0.99 -6.19 -18.99
N PHE A 408 1.43 -7.19 -18.22
CA PHE A 408 1.61 -7.02 -16.76
C PHE A 408 2.85 -6.18 -16.43
N LYS A 409 2.65 -4.88 -16.23
CA LYS A 409 3.72 -3.90 -15.93
C LYS A 409 4.14 -3.92 -14.47
N SER A 410 5.31 -3.36 -14.18
CA SER A 410 5.83 -3.20 -12.81
C SER A 410 4.93 -2.34 -11.92
N GLU A 411 4.23 -1.36 -12.49
CA GLU A 411 3.26 -0.52 -11.77
C GLU A 411 2.07 -1.35 -11.26
N ASN A 412 1.59 -2.28 -12.09
CA ASN A 412 0.52 -3.21 -11.73
C ASN A 412 0.94 -4.10 -10.56
N LEU A 413 2.21 -4.54 -10.53
CA LEU A 413 2.76 -5.31 -9.42
C LEU A 413 2.72 -4.50 -8.12
N VAL A 414 3.16 -3.23 -8.12
CA VAL A 414 3.13 -2.37 -6.92
C VAL A 414 1.71 -2.26 -6.38
N SER A 415 0.74 -2.01 -7.24
CA SER A 415 -0.67 -1.91 -6.85
C SER A 415 -1.27 -3.26 -6.38
N LEU A 416 -0.70 -4.39 -6.80
CA LEU A 416 -1.15 -5.73 -6.39
C LEU A 416 -0.53 -6.20 -5.06
N LEU A 417 0.62 -5.64 -4.64
CA LEU A 417 1.29 -6.02 -3.39
C LEU A 417 0.42 -5.93 -2.13
N PRO A 418 -0.40 -4.88 -1.91
CA PRO A 418 -1.31 -4.84 -0.78
C PRO A 418 -2.27 -6.04 -0.75
N ALA A 419 -2.77 -6.46 -1.92
CA ALA A 419 -3.64 -7.62 -2.04
C ALA A 419 -2.91 -8.93 -1.71
N ILE A 420 -1.70 -9.12 -2.26
CA ILE A 420 -0.87 -10.31 -1.97
C ILE A 420 -0.58 -10.39 -0.48
N TRP A 421 -0.17 -9.28 0.14
CA TRP A 421 0.08 -9.23 1.57
C TRP A 421 -1.16 -9.49 2.43
N GLY A 422 -2.31 -8.92 2.02
CA GLY A 422 -3.60 -9.19 2.65
C GLY A 422 -3.96 -10.68 2.58
N PHE A 423 -3.83 -11.29 1.40
CA PHE A 423 -4.07 -12.73 1.20
C PHE A 423 -3.13 -13.60 2.03
N LEU A 424 -1.84 -13.26 2.11
CA LEU A 424 -0.91 -13.98 2.98
C LEU A 424 -1.35 -13.92 4.45
N ASN A 425 -1.97 -12.83 4.91
CA ASN A 425 -2.41 -12.70 6.31
C ASN A 425 -3.83 -13.19 6.61
N CYS A 426 -4.62 -13.56 5.60
CA CYS A 426 -6.00 -14.04 5.80
C CYS A 426 -6.26 -15.46 5.29
N LEU A 427 -5.47 -15.96 4.34
CA LEU A 427 -5.56 -17.34 3.86
C LEU A 427 -4.85 -18.29 4.83
N GLU A 428 -5.31 -19.53 4.89
CA GLU A 428 -4.74 -20.59 5.73
C GLU A 428 -4.36 -21.81 4.88
N GLY A 429 -3.43 -22.62 5.40
CA GLY A 429 -3.03 -23.90 4.79
C GLY A 429 -2.47 -23.75 3.37
N ASP A 430 -2.84 -24.69 2.51
CA ASP A 430 -2.26 -24.85 1.16
C ASP A 430 -2.45 -23.61 0.26
N ARG A 431 -3.52 -22.83 0.47
CA ARG A 431 -3.77 -21.62 -0.32
C ARG A 431 -2.83 -20.48 0.04
N GLN A 432 -2.49 -20.34 1.33
CA GLN A 432 -1.48 -19.37 1.79
C GLN A 432 -0.10 -19.73 1.22
N ILE A 433 0.25 -21.02 1.26
CA ILE A 433 1.49 -21.56 0.68
C ILE A 433 1.53 -21.33 -0.82
N SER A 434 0.45 -21.66 -1.54
CA SER A 434 0.34 -21.47 -2.99
C SER A 434 0.54 -20.00 -3.38
N MET A 435 -0.05 -19.05 -2.62
CA MET A 435 0.14 -17.62 -2.84
C MET A 435 1.60 -17.20 -2.69
N PHE A 436 2.27 -17.64 -1.62
CA PHE A 436 3.67 -17.31 -1.39
C PHE A 436 4.59 -17.95 -2.43
N LYS A 437 4.36 -19.23 -2.75
CA LYS A 437 5.08 -19.98 -3.79
C LYS A 437 4.92 -19.35 -5.16
N ALA A 438 3.70 -18.93 -5.53
CA ALA A 438 3.42 -18.19 -6.75
C ALA A 438 4.24 -16.90 -6.83
N PHE A 439 4.30 -16.14 -5.74
CA PHE A 439 5.05 -14.88 -5.70
C PHE A 439 6.57 -15.08 -5.79
N ILE A 440 7.13 -16.06 -5.06
CA ILE A 440 8.54 -16.42 -5.16
C ILE A 440 8.87 -16.94 -6.57
N GLY A 441 7.99 -17.78 -7.13
CA GLY A 441 8.06 -18.24 -8.51
C GLY A 441 8.12 -17.07 -9.49
N TYR A 442 7.18 -16.12 -9.40
CA TYR A 442 7.16 -14.90 -10.21
C TYR A 442 8.47 -14.12 -10.08
N TYR A 443 9.00 -13.95 -8.86
CA TYR A 443 10.32 -13.34 -8.64
C TYR A 443 11.41 -14.07 -9.42
N HIS A 444 11.49 -15.40 -9.37
CA HIS A 444 12.53 -16.16 -10.08
C HIS A 444 12.42 -16.07 -11.60
N HIS A 445 11.20 -15.97 -12.15
CA HIS A 445 10.97 -15.81 -13.59
C HIS A 445 11.27 -14.40 -14.10
N CYS A 446 11.21 -13.38 -13.24
CA CYS A 446 11.55 -12.01 -13.62
C CYS A 446 13.02 -11.88 -14.06
N HIS A 447 13.25 -11.17 -15.18
CA HIS A 447 14.59 -10.82 -15.63
C HIS A 447 15.34 -9.98 -14.58
N ALA A 448 16.64 -10.23 -14.41
CA ALA A 448 17.47 -9.63 -13.35
C ALA A 448 17.44 -8.09 -13.34
N HIS A 449 17.41 -7.46 -14.51
CA HIS A 449 17.37 -6.00 -14.67
C HIS A 449 15.96 -5.41 -14.68
N SER A 450 14.91 -6.22 -14.58
CA SER A 450 13.52 -5.73 -14.66
C SER A 450 13.13 -4.97 -13.40
N ALA A 451 12.29 -3.95 -13.56
CA ALA A 451 11.73 -3.22 -12.42
C ALA A 451 10.89 -4.13 -11.52
N SER A 452 10.15 -5.09 -12.10
CA SER A 452 9.39 -6.10 -11.37
C SER A 452 10.26 -6.94 -10.44
N LYS A 453 11.44 -7.39 -10.90
CA LYS A 453 12.40 -8.13 -10.06
C LYS A 453 12.83 -7.32 -8.84
N ARG A 454 13.12 -6.02 -9.02
CA ARG A 454 13.52 -5.11 -7.93
C ARG A 454 12.38 -4.87 -6.94
N ILE A 455 11.16 -4.65 -7.43
CA ILE A 455 9.98 -4.46 -6.56
C ILE A 455 9.69 -5.74 -5.76
N SER A 456 9.73 -6.91 -6.40
CA SER A 456 9.56 -8.19 -5.71
C SER A 456 10.67 -8.45 -4.70
N LEU A 457 11.92 -8.11 -5.02
CA LEU A 457 13.04 -8.21 -4.08
C LEU A 457 12.80 -7.33 -2.84
N ASP A 458 12.48 -6.06 -3.03
CA ASP A 458 12.22 -5.11 -1.94
C ASP A 458 11.05 -5.59 -1.06
N PHE A 459 9.98 -6.09 -1.68
CA PHE A 459 8.88 -6.72 -0.96
C PHE A 459 9.34 -7.91 -0.10
N LEU A 460 10.17 -8.82 -0.63
CA LEU A 460 10.66 -9.99 0.11
C LEU A 460 11.59 -9.60 1.26
N ILE A 461 12.46 -8.60 1.04
CA ILE A 461 13.32 -8.05 2.08
C ILE A 461 12.45 -7.49 3.21
N ARG A 462 11.48 -6.63 2.89
CA ARG A 462 10.59 -6.02 3.90
C ARG A 462 9.72 -7.05 4.60
N LEU A 463 9.25 -8.08 3.89
CA LEU A 463 8.48 -9.19 4.44
C LEU A 463 9.30 -10.01 5.44
N TYR A 464 10.58 -10.23 5.17
CA TYR A 464 11.49 -10.87 6.12
C TYR A 464 11.79 -9.95 7.33
N LEU A 465 12.09 -8.68 7.08
CA LEU A 465 12.42 -7.71 8.13
C LEU A 465 11.24 -7.43 9.07
N ILE A 466 10.01 -7.33 8.55
CA ILE A 466 8.85 -7.00 9.38
C ILE A 466 8.55 -8.11 10.38
N GLN A 467 8.69 -9.38 9.97
CA GLN A 467 8.49 -10.53 10.85
C GLN A 467 9.60 -10.70 11.89
N SER A 468 10.71 -10.00 11.70
CA SER A 468 11.79 -9.91 12.70
C SER A 468 11.48 -8.88 13.78
N SER A 469 10.48 -8.03 13.58
CA SER A 469 10.11 -6.99 14.53
C SER A 469 9.25 -7.59 15.66
N PRO A 470 9.55 -7.28 16.93
CA PRO A 470 8.80 -7.85 18.07
C PRO A 470 7.34 -7.38 18.15
N SER A 471 7.01 -6.27 17.49
CA SER A 471 5.67 -5.69 17.45
C SER A 471 4.83 -6.16 16.26
N PHE A 472 5.30 -7.16 15.51
CA PHE A 472 4.56 -7.74 14.39
C PHE A 472 3.37 -8.57 14.89
N ASN A 473 2.17 -8.27 14.38
CA ASN A 473 0.93 -8.93 14.79
C ASN A 473 0.16 -9.62 13.65
N GLY A 474 0.81 -9.85 12.50
CA GLY A 474 0.22 -10.56 11.37
C GLY A 474 0.05 -12.06 11.61
N GLN A 475 -0.82 -12.71 10.82
CA GLN A 475 -1.01 -14.16 10.90
C GLN A 475 0.08 -14.91 10.12
N PHE A 476 0.61 -14.28 9.06
CA PHE A 476 1.63 -14.87 8.21
C PHE A 476 3.00 -14.88 8.90
N HIS A 477 3.54 -16.08 9.12
CA HIS A 477 4.87 -16.28 9.72
C HIS A 477 5.70 -17.26 8.90
N LEU A 478 6.87 -16.82 8.44
CA LEU A 478 7.84 -17.63 7.69
C LEU A 478 8.33 -18.84 8.49
N LYS A 479 8.41 -18.72 9.82
CA LYS A 479 8.83 -19.81 10.73
C LYS A 479 7.75 -20.88 10.95
N SER A 480 6.51 -20.65 10.52
CA SER A 480 5.39 -21.51 10.89
C SER A 480 5.35 -22.84 10.14
N GLN A 481 5.90 -22.90 8.92
CA GLN A 481 5.79 -24.07 8.05
C GLN A 481 7.11 -24.30 7.33
N LEU A 482 7.52 -25.57 7.21
CA LEU A 482 8.79 -25.96 6.59
C LEU A 482 8.87 -25.49 5.13
N GLU A 483 7.76 -25.52 4.41
CA GLU A 483 7.72 -25.10 2.99
C GLU A 483 8.07 -23.63 2.78
N TYR A 484 7.71 -22.73 3.72
CA TYR A 484 8.12 -21.32 3.64
C TYR A 484 9.63 -21.17 3.83
N VAL A 485 10.19 -21.96 4.74
CA VAL A 485 11.63 -21.96 5.01
C VAL A 485 12.38 -22.41 3.76
N ASP A 486 11.96 -23.51 3.13
CA ASP A 486 12.58 -24.03 1.91
C ASP A 486 12.53 -23.00 0.76
N LEU A 487 11.39 -22.32 0.57
CA LEU A 487 11.23 -21.27 -0.43
C LEU A 487 12.14 -20.07 -0.15
N MET A 488 12.26 -19.64 1.11
CA MET A 488 13.15 -18.54 1.49
C MET A 488 14.62 -18.92 1.35
N GLN A 489 15.01 -20.16 1.68
CA GLN A 489 16.35 -20.67 1.46
C GLN A 489 16.70 -20.68 -0.04
N ALA A 490 15.80 -21.17 -0.89
CA ALA A 490 15.97 -21.12 -2.34
C ALA A 490 16.09 -19.68 -2.87
N TRP A 491 15.31 -18.75 -2.31
CA TRP A 491 15.43 -17.32 -2.61
C TRP A 491 16.82 -16.77 -2.24
N LEU A 492 17.30 -17.01 -1.02
CA LEU A 492 18.63 -16.57 -0.56
C LEU A 492 19.74 -17.12 -1.47
N LEU A 493 19.69 -18.41 -1.82
CA LEU A 493 20.66 -19.05 -2.71
C LEU A 493 20.64 -18.48 -4.14
N SER A 494 19.56 -17.79 -4.54
CA SER A 494 19.48 -17.13 -5.85
C SER A 494 20.08 -15.72 -5.87
N LEU A 495 20.31 -15.11 -4.70
CA LEU A 495 20.80 -13.73 -4.60
C LEU A 495 22.22 -13.54 -5.16
N PRO A 496 23.20 -14.43 -4.89
CA PRO A 496 24.55 -14.32 -5.47
C PRO A 496 24.56 -14.34 -7.01
N LYS A 497 23.72 -15.19 -7.61
CA LYS A 497 23.52 -15.20 -9.06
C LYS A 497 22.91 -13.89 -9.56
N THR A 498 21.96 -13.33 -8.80
CA THR A 498 21.32 -12.04 -9.15
C THR A 498 22.34 -10.90 -9.07
N LEU A 499 23.19 -10.85 -8.03
CA LEU A 499 24.30 -9.90 -7.92
C LEU A 499 25.26 -9.97 -9.10
N TRP A 500 25.62 -11.19 -9.51
CA TRP A 500 26.46 -11.41 -10.68
C TRP A 500 25.83 -10.83 -11.97
N GLN A 501 24.52 -11.02 -12.14
CA GLN A 501 23.79 -10.54 -13.32
C GLN A 501 23.63 -9.01 -13.32
N LEU A 502 23.37 -8.39 -12.17
CA LEU A 502 23.18 -6.95 -12.05
C LEU A 502 24.45 -6.14 -12.38
N LYS A 503 25.62 -6.70 -12.05
CA LYS A 503 26.92 -6.04 -12.20
C LYS A 503 26.92 -4.63 -11.58
N ALA A 504 27.51 -3.65 -12.25
CA ALA A 504 27.51 -2.23 -11.85
C ALA A 504 26.27 -1.44 -12.35
N SER A 505 25.30 -2.07 -13.03
CA SER A 505 24.17 -1.35 -13.62
C SER A 505 23.15 -0.86 -12.58
N HIS A 506 23.03 -1.55 -11.45
CA HIS A 506 22.05 -1.24 -10.39
C HIS A 506 22.68 -1.37 -9.01
N ILE A 507 23.56 -0.42 -8.69
CA ILE A 507 24.33 -0.38 -7.44
C ILE A 507 23.41 -0.43 -6.22
N ASP A 508 22.31 0.33 -6.21
CA ASP A 508 21.37 0.35 -5.07
C ASP A 508 20.73 -1.02 -4.81
N THR A 509 20.38 -1.75 -5.87
CA THR A 509 19.83 -3.10 -5.74
C THR A 509 20.88 -4.08 -5.23
N SER A 510 22.11 -4.01 -5.74
CA SER A 510 23.22 -4.82 -5.24
C SER A 510 23.51 -4.54 -3.77
N ARG A 511 23.42 -3.27 -3.35
CA ARG A 511 23.56 -2.84 -1.96
C ARG A 511 22.45 -3.42 -1.09
N SER A 512 21.18 -3.33 -1.49
CA SER A 512 20.05 -3.91 -0.74
C SER A 512 20.19 -5.43 -0.57
N ILE A 513 20.64 -6.13 -1.62
CA ILE A 513 20.90 -7.58 -1.56
C ILE A 513 22.01 -7.90 -0.54
N LEU A 514 23.14 -7.19 -0.60
CA LEU A 514 24.25 -7.45 0.31
C LEU A 514 23.92 -7.08 1.76
N ASN A 515 23.15 -6.00 1.98
CA ASN A 515 22.67 -5.62 3.31
C ASN A 515 21.78 -6.72 3.90
N VAL A 516 20.77 -7.20 3.16
CA VAL A 516 19.90 -8.28 3.69
C VAL A 516 20.68 -9.57 3.91
N MET A 517 21.63 -9.92 3.03
CA MET A 517 22.49 -11.10 3.22
C MET A 517 23.36 -10.97 4.47
N CYS A 518 23.92 -9.79 4.75
CA CYS A 518 24.66 -9.52 5.99
C CYS A 518 23.76 -9.63 7.22
N ASP A 519 22.56 -9.05 7.17
CA ASP A 519 21.62 -9.07 8.29
C ASP A 519 21.14 -10.50 8.60
N ILE A 520 20.96 -11.31 7.55
CA ILE A 520 20.71 -12.76 7.67
C ILE A 520 21.90 -13.46 8.33
N ALA A 521 23.13 -13.22 7.84
CA ALA A 521 24.33 -13.87 8.37
C ALA A 521 24.61 -13.52 9.84
N LYS A 522 24.39 -12.27 10.25
CA LYS A 522 24.56 -11.81 11.65
C LYS A 522 23.65 -12.51 12.65
N ARG A 523 22.51 -13.04 12.19
CA ARG A 523 21.54 -13.73 13.07
C ARG A 523 21.88 -15.21 13.26
N ASP A 524 22.76 -15.76 12.41
CA ASP A 524 23.25 -17.14 12.48
C ASP A 524 22.11 -18.18 12.60
N GLU A 525 22.31 -19.31 13.29
CA GLU A 525 21.33 -20.38 13.49
C GLU A 525 20.02 -19.97 14.19
N LYS A 526 19.90 -18.74 14.71
CA LYS A 526 18.71 -18.28 15.43
C LYS A 526 17.56 -17.89 14.49
N ASP A 527 17.80 -17.91 13.18
CA ASP A 527 16.82 -17.50 12.18
C ASP A 527 16.26 -18.65 11.31
N ILE A 528 15.47 -18.33 10.27
CA ILE A 528 14.92 -19.30 9.31
C ILE A 528 16.00 -19.97 8.45
N PHE A 529 17.21 -19.44 8.41
CA PHE A 529 18.29 -19.93 7.56
C PHE A 529 19.24 -20.79 8.37
N ASP A 530 19.47 -22.03 7.93
CA ASP A 530 20.46 -22.91 8.55
C ASP A 530 21.88 -22.56 8.08
N ILE A 531 22.88 -22.88 8.90
CA ILE A 531 24.30 -22.65 8.55
C ILE A 531 24.65 -23.28 7.21
N LYS A 532 24.06 -24.44 6.85
CA LYS A 532 24.36 -25.10 5.58
C LYS A 532 23.91 -24.24 4.39
N THR A 533 22.74 -23.62 4.46
CA THR A 533 22.28 -22.69 3.43
C THR A 533 23.20 -21.47 3.35
N LEU A 534 23.60 -20.88 4.49
CA LEU A 534 24.52 -19.74 4.52
C LEU A 534 25.88 -20.07 3.88
N LYS A 535 26.47 -21.21 4.23
CA LYS A 535 27.72 -21.70 3.63
C LYS A 535 27.57 -21.96 2.14
N THR A 536 26.42 -22.48 1.71
CA THR A 536 26.14 -22.71 0.28
C THR A 536 25.98 -21.38 -0.47
N ALA A 537 25.32 -20.38 0.14
CA ALA A 537 25.21 -19.04 -0.40
C ALA A 537 26.60 -18.38 -0.52
N GLU A 538 27.45 -18.50 0.50
CA GLU A 538 28.83 -18.02 0.48
C GLU A 538 29.65 -18.65 -0.66
N LEU A 539 29.57 -19.98 -0.84
CA LEU A 539 30.23 -20.66 -1.95
C LEU A 539 29.72 -20.18 -3.32
N SER A 540 28.43 -19.85 -3.43
CA SER A 540 27.86 -19.31 -4.67
C SER A 540 28.24 -17.86 -4.96
N MET A 541 28.88 -17.17 -4.01
CA MET A 541 29.52 -15.87 -4.22
C MET A 541 30.90 -15.97 -4.86
N VAL A 542 31.52 -17.16 -4.98
CA VAL A 542 32.84 -17.30 -5.62
C VAL A 542 32.89 -16.64 -7.00
N PRO A 543 31.91 -16.85 -7.90
CA PRO A 543 31.89 -16.14 -9.17
C PRO A 543 31.94 -14.64 -9.00
N PHE A 544 31.12 -14.07 -8.10
CA PHE A 544 31.05 -12.63 -7.84
C PHE A 544 32.40 -11.96 -7.58
N PHE A 545 33.36 -12.69 -7.01
CA PHE A 545 34.75 -12.24 -6.84
C PHE A 545 35.63 -12.64 -8.03
N TYR A 546 35.83 -13.94 -8.25
CA TYR A 546 36.84 -14.45 -9.20
C TYR A 546 36.56 -15.89 -9.63
N VAL A 547 36.74 -16.17 -10.93
CA VAL A 547 36.71 -17.53 -11.50
C VAL A 547 37.90 -17.73 -12.41
N ASN A 548 38.60 -18.85 -12.25
CA ASN A 548 39.59 -19.29 -13.23
C ASN A 548 38.95 -20.27 -14.22
N LEU A 549 38.81 -19.87 -15.48
CA LEU A 549 38.28 -20.73 -16.54
C LEU A 549 39.44 -21.37 -17.30
N ALA A 550 39.48 -22.70 -17.35
CA ALA A 550 40.57 -23.46 -17.98
C ALA A 550 40.96 -22.97 -19.39
N ASN A 551 39.98 -22.49 -20.17
CA ASN A 551 40.19 -22.05 -21.56
C ASN A 551 40.23 -20.53 -21.76
N LYS A 552 39.80 -19.73 -20.76
CA LYS A 552 39.68 -18.26 -20.89
C LYS A 552 40.59 -17.51 -19.92
N GLY A 553 41.27 -18.22 -19.02
CA GLY A 553 42.12 -17.64 -18.00
C GLY A 553 41.34 -17.01 -16.84
N PRO A 554 41.99 -16.10 -16.08
CA PRO A 554 41.40 -15.43 -14.94
C PRO A 554 40.24 -14.51 -15.37
N LEU A 555 39.06 -14.71 -14.79
CA LEU A 555 37.90 -13.83 -14.96
C LEU A 555 37.52 -13.22 -13.62
N TYR A 556 37.68 -11.91 -13.51
CA TYR A 556 37.23 -11.15 -12.35
C TYR A 556 35.73 -10.87 -12.43
N GLY A 557 35.09 -10.97 -11.27
CA GLY A 557 33.67 -10.72 -11.14
C GLY A 557 33.29 -9.25 -10.96
N PRO A 558 31.98 -8.98 -10.83
CA PRO A 558 31.47 -7.62 -10.65
C PRO A 558 31.94 -6.92 -9.39
N PHE A 559 32.44 -7.65 -8.39
CA PHE A 559 32.94 -7.08 -7.15
C PHE A 559 33.86 -5.87 -7.39
N LEU A 560 34.83 -5.99 -8.31
CA LEU A 560 35.79 -4.90 -8.60
C LEU A 560 35.16 -3.66 -9.28
N GLN A 561 33.97 -3.80 -9.85
CA GLN A 561 33.27 -2.71 -10.54
C GLN A 561 32.33 -1.93 -9.61
N LEU A 562 32.11 -2.43 -8.39
CA LEU A 562 31.19 -1.82 -7.45
C LEU A 562 31.88 -0.73 -6.61
N PRO A 563 31.13 0.25 -6.08
CA PRO A 563 31.65 1.20 -5.11
C PRO A 563 32.21 0.54 -3.84
N SER A 564 33.12 1.24 -3.15
CA SER A 564 33.82 0.72 -1.97
C SER A 564 32.89 0.33 -0.81
N ASP A 565 31.81 1.08 -0.60
CA ASP A 565 30.80 0.78 0.42
C ASP A 565 30.11 -0.57 0.14
N VAL A 566 29.76 -0.82 -1.13
CA VAL A 566 29.11 -2.06 -1.56
C VAL A 566 30.09 -3.24 -1.53
N GLN A 567 31.34 -3.02 -1.96
CA GLN A 567 32.41 -4.03 -1.84
C GLN A 567 32.62 -4.44 -0.38
N LYS A 568 32.67 -3.47 0.53
CA LYS A 568 32.78 -3.71 1.97
C LYS A 568 31.63 -4.58 2.49
N ARG A 569 30.38 -4.32 2.10
CA ARG A 569 29.24 -5.17 2.49
C ARG A 569 29.37 -6.60 1.99
N ALA A 570 29.91 -6.80 0.79
CA ALA A 570 30.18 -8.15 0.30
C ALA A 570 31.20 -8.87 1.18
N LEU A 571 32.26 -8.19 1.61
CA LEU A 571 33.27 -8.78 2.51
C LEU A 571 32.72 -9.02 3.92
N GLU A 572 31.90 -8.11 4.45
CA GLU A 572 31.19 -8.29 5.73
C GLU A 572 30.33 -9.56 5.71
N PHE A 573 29.60 -9.83 4.62
CA PHE A 573 28.83 -11.06 4.50
C PHE A 573 29.71 -12.30 4.61
N ILE A 574 30.84 -12.35 3.88
CA ILE A 574 31.78 -13.49 3.95
C ILE A 574 32.33 -13.65 5.37
N PHE A 575 32.67 -12.54 6.02
CA PHE A 575 33.14 -12.54 7.40
C PHE A 575 32.10 -13.10 8.38
N TYR A 576 30.83 -12.66 8.29
CA TYR A 576 29.79 -13.12 9.21
C TYR A 576 29.42 -14.60 9.02
N VAL A 577 29.46 -15.13 7.78
CA VAL A 577 29.21 -16.57 7.56
C VAL A 577 30.39 -17.42 8.05
N ASN A 578 31.62 -16.93 7.88
CA ASN A 578 32.86 -17.56 8.33
C ASN A 578 32.93 -19.08 8.06
N SER A 579 32.63 -19.52 6.82
CA SER A 579 32.64 -20.96 6.54
C SER A 579 34.02 -21.62 6.61
N GLY A 580 35.09 -20.83 6.56
CA GLY A 580 36.46 -21.33 6.38
C GLY A 580 36.71 -21.90 4.97
N SER A 581 35.88 -21.56 3.98
CA SER A 581 36.04 -22.06 2.62
C SER A 581 37.29 -21.49 1.93
N VAL A 582 38.28 -22.35 1.70
CA VAL A 582 39.52 -22.02 0.98
C VAL A 582 39.20 -21.42 -0.39
N LYS A 583 38.17 -21.91 -1.09
CA LYS A 583 37.79 -21.41 -2.42
C LYS A 583 37.34 -19.94 -2.40
N VAL A 584 36.61 -19.53 -1.37
CA VAL A 584 36.14 -18.15 -1.21
C VAL A 584 37.31 -17.25 -0.84
N GLN A 585 38.16 -17.71 0.10
CA GLN A 585 39.36 -16.99 0.51
C GLN A 585 40.32 -16.77 -0.67
N ASP A 586 40.58 -17.80 -1.48
CA ASP A 586 41.41 -17.71 -2.69
C ASP A 586 40.83 -16.72 -3.69
N ALA A 587 39.50 -16.74 -3.91
CA ALA A 587 38.85 -15.81 -4.84
C ALA A 587 38.93 -14.35 -4.37
N VAL A 588 38.78 -14.10 -3.06
CA VAL A 588 38.93 -12.77 -2.44
C VAL A 588 40.40 -12.33 -2.49
N ALA A 589 41.35 -13.22 -2.20
CA ALA A 589 42.79 -12.93 -2.26
C ALA A 589 43.22 -12.55 -3.69
N LYS A 590 42.69 -13.23 -4.71
CA LYS A 590 42.93 -12.86 -6.12
C LYS A 590 42.40 -11.48 -6.48
N CYS A 591 41.32 -11.02 -5.86
CA CYS A 591 40.83 -9.65 -6.03
C CYS A 591 41.74 -8.62 -5.35
N LYS A 592 42.40 -8.96 -4.23
CA LYS A 592 43.35 -8.09 -3.53
C LYS A 592 44.61 -7.80 -4.33
N GLU A 593 45.06 -8.76 -5.15
CA GLU A 593 46.23 -8.60 -6.02
C GLU A 593 46.04 -7.49 -7.08
N VAL A 594 44.80 -7.03 -7.30
CA VAL A 594 44.48 -5.92 -8.21
C VAL A 594 44.61 -4.59 -7.45
N GLU A 595 45.42 -3.66 -7.98
CA GLU A 595 45.81 -2.36 -7.36
C GLU A 595 44.64 -1.53 -6.79
N LEU A 596 43.40 -1.76 -7.25
CA LEU A 596 42.17 -1.10 -6.77
C LEU A 596 41.83 -1.40 -5.30
N MET A 597 42.23 -2.56 -4.74
CA MET A 597 41.88 -2.93 -3.37
C MET A 597 42.73 -2.23 -2.30
N GLU A 598 43.97 -1.85 -2.60
CA GLU A 598 44.83 -1.13 -1.65
C GLU A 598 44.24 0.23 -1.22
N PHE A 599 43.49 0.88 -2.12
CA PHE A 599 42.87 2.16 -1.83
C PHE A 599 41.76 2.03 -0.78
N ILE A 600 40.94 0.97 -0.86
CA ILE A 600 39.78 0.75 0.02
C ILE A 600 40.23 0.52 1.47
N PHE A 601 41.30 -0.26 1.69
CA PHE A 601 41.80 -0.56 3.04
C PHE A 601 42.53 0.61 3.70
N LYS A 602 43.13 1.52 2.92
CA LYS A 602 43.91 2.65 3.45
C LYS A 602 43.05 3.82 3.91
N THR A 603 41.82 3.99 3.42
CA THR A 603 41.07 5.24 3.61
C THR A 603 39.85 5.18 4.53
N ASP A 604 39.32 4.00 4.89
CA ASP A 604 38.01 3.92 5.56
C ASP A 604 38.07 3.53 7.04
N GLU A 605 37.82 4.49 7.93
CA GLU A 605 37.74 4.29 9.39
C GLU A 605 36.49 3.50 9.83
N SER A 606 35.45 3.38 8.99
CA SER A 606 34.13 2.89 9.38
C SER A 606 33.95 1.36 9.38
N LEU A 607 34.96 0.57 8.99
CA LEU A 607 34.90 -0.90 9.06
C LEU A 607 35.04 -1.37 10.52
N ASP A 608 34.27 -2.40 10.88
CA ASP A 608 34.43 -3.11 12.15
C ASP A 608 35.89 -3.55 12.32
N PRO A 609 36.55 -3.23 13.45
CA PRO A 609 37.95 -3.58 13.68
C PRO A 609 38.25 -5.06 13.47
N GLU A 610 37.31 -5.95 13.81
CA GLU A 610 37.48 -7.39 13.63
C GLU A 610 37.46 -7.77 12.15
N VAL A 611 36.58 -7.15 11.37
CA VAL A 611 36.54 -7.32 9.91
C VAL A 611 37.83 -6.77 9.29
N LYS A 612 38.33 -5.61 9.73
CA LYS A 612 39.63 -5.08 9.26
C LYS A 612 40.76 -6.07 9.52
N SER A 613 40.82 -6.62 10.73
CA SER A 613 41.85 -7.59 11.11
C SER A 613 41.75 -8.92 10.36
N TRP A 614 40.55 -9.34 9.98
CA TRP A 614 40.37 -10.55 9.17
C TRP A 614 40.80 -10.34 7.71
N ILE A 615 40.62 -9.10 7.22
CA ILE A 615 41.00 -8.78 5.84
C ILE A 615 42.49 -8.44 5.71
N SER A 616 43.13 -7.84 6.72
CA SER A 616 44.59 -7.63 6.76
C SER A 616 45.33 -8.94 6.91
#